data_AF-A0A2U1DBH0-F1
#
_entry.id   AF-A0A2U1DBH0-F1
#
_cell.length_a   1.000
_cell.length_b   1.000
_cell.length_c   1.000
_cell.angle_alpha   90.00
_cell.angle_beta   90.00
_cell.angle_gamma   90.00
#
_symmetry.space_group_name_H-M   'P 1'
#
loop_
_entity.id
_entity.type
_entity.pdbx_description
1 polymer ?
#
loop_
_entity_poly.entity_id
_entity_poly.type
_entity_poly.pdbx_seq_one_letter_code
_entity_poly.pdbx_strand_id
1 'polypeptide(L)'
;MLNLQPYADPTYFIYLLLALVPLAIGLYYGKRFVWYEVVVSLLFIFLIFDSGRYIQQGIALIIYMLWETALVAWYTSYRKRANNSWVFYITTVLSILPILAVRIGDTGLFKAQLTLLGFLGISYLTFRTVGTIIETRDGSIKDFSLPLFLRFVLFMPTLSSGPIDRYRHFNQDATVAPSRDKYIDFLGKAVRYFFLGFLYKFILAYGFEQLYSYTQNMAMADVNQGWSWWLIGVGYSYGFYLFFDFAGYSLFAVATGYVMGFDVPMNFKQPFRSKNLKDFWNRWHITLSFWFRDFVFMRLVFTMMKNKVFKSRITTSNVAYIVNMLIMGFWHGLTWYYIVYGLFHGVGLVVNDAWLRYKKKHKVPHNKFTEYFAIFLTLNVVMFSLLIFCGFLDKFWFHH
;
A
#
# COMPACT_ATOMS: atom_id res chain seq x y z
N MET A 1 3.26 -17.96 23.28
CA MET A 1 4.01 -18.10 22.01
C MET A 1 4.66 -16.77 21.70
N LEU A 2 5.86 -16.76 21.10
CA LEU A 2 6.47 -15.54 20.57
C LEU A 2 5.59 -14.98 19.44
N ASN A 3 4.87 -13.89 19.69
CA ASN A 3 4.22 -13.09 18.65
C ASN A 3 5.24 -12.06 18.16
N LEU A 4 5.72 -12.25 16.93
CA LEU A 4 6.77 -11.43 16.34
C LEU A 4 6.15 -10.57 15.23
N GLN A 5 5.57 -9.46 15.64
CA GLN A 5 5.05 -8.46 14.71
C GLN A 5 6.15 -8.00 13.73
N PRO A 6 5.89 -7.95 12.41
CA PRO A 6 6.90 -7.63 11.41
C PRO A 6 7.62 -6.31 11.69
N TYR A 7 8.93 -6.40 11.86
CA TYR A 7 9.80 -5.23 12.02
C TYR A 7 9.37 -4.29 13.16
N ALA A 8 8.68 -4.81 14.18
CA ALA A 8 8.17 -4.02 15.29
C ALA A 8 9.11 -3.99 16.50
N ASP A 9 10.03 -4.95 16.58
CA ASP A 9 10.95 -5.10 17.71
C ASP A 9 12.36 -5.45 17.22
N PRO A 10 13.45 -4.94 17.84
CA PRO A 10 14.81 -5.27 17.45
C PRO A 10 15.13 -6.78 17.45
N THR A 11 14.53 -7.57 18.34
CA THR A 11 14.73 -9.04 18.37
C THR A 11 14.21 -9.73 17.11
N TYR A 12 13.17 -9.18 16.47
CA TYR A 12 12.69 -9.67 15.17
C TYR A 12 13.81 -9.73 14.13
N PHE A 13 14.68 -8.70 14.11
CA PHE A 13 15.78 -8.61 13.15
C PHE A 13 16.86 -9.65 13.40
N ILE A 14 17.06 -10.10 14.65
CA ILE A 14 18.00 -11.17 14.96
C ILE A 14 17.51 -12.47 14.31
N TYR A 15 16.25 -12.84 14.53
CA TYR A 15 15.65 -14.03 13.91
C TYR A 15 15.62 -13.92 12.38
N LEU A 16 15.28 -12.74 11.86
CA LEU A 16 15.26 -12.48 10.43
C LEU A 16 16.64 -12.65 9.80
N LEU A 17 17.67 -12.04 10.38
CA LEU A 17 19.04 -12.16 9.86
C LEU A 17 19.49 -13.62 9.85
N LEU A 18 19.30 -14.36 10.95
CA LEU A 18 19.65 -15.78 11.03
C LEU A 18 18.96 -16.62 9.94
N ALA A 19 17.68 -16.37 9.70
CA ALA A 19 16.92 -17.07 8.66
C ALA A 19 17.34 -16.67 7.23
N LEU A 20 17.85 -15.45 7.03
CA LEU A 20 18.27 -14.97 5.71
C LEU A 20 19.70 -15.35 5.34
N VAL A 21 20.58 -15.67 6.29
CA VAL A 21 21.99 -16.01 6.01
C VAL A 21 22.14 -17.12 4.96
N PRO A 22 21.44 -18.27 5.05
CA PRO A 22 21.62 -19.34 4.07
C PRO A 22 21.14 -18.94 2.66
N LEU A 23 20.08 -18.13 2.57
CA LEU A 23 19.62 -17.56 1.30
C LEU A 23 20.67 -16.63 0.72
N ALA A 24 21.26 -15.77 1.56
CA ALA A 24 22.23 -14.79 1.10
C ALA A 24 23.52 -15.44 0.59
N ILE A 25 24.01 -16.45 1.29
CA ILE A 25 25.16 -17.25 0.84
C ILE A 25 24.84 -17.95 -0.48
N GLY A 26 23.67 -18.57 -0.61
CA GLY A 26 23.24 -19.21 -1.84
C GLY A 26 23.26 -18.24 -3.03
N LEU A 27 22.59 -17.11 -2.89
CA LEU A 27 22.46 -16.10 -3.94
C LEU A 27 23.80 -15.48 -4.33
N TYR A 28 24.72 -15.31 -3.38
CA TYR A 28 26.08 -14.86 -3.66
C TYR A 28 26.84 -15.79 -4.61
N TYR A 29 26.61 -17.11 -4.49
CA TYR A 29 27.15 -18.13 -5.38
C TYR A 29 26.22 -18.48 -6.56
N GLY A 30 25.22 -17.64 -6.84
CA GLY A 30 24.29 -17.81 -7.96
C GLY A 30 23.27 -18.96 -7.79
N LYS A 31 23.11 -19.50 -6.58
CA LYS A 31 22.15 -20.58 -6.28
C LYS A 31 20.94 -20.04 -5.51
N ARG A 32 19.74 -20.28 -6.05
CA ARG A 32 18.48 -19.94 -5.37
C ARG A 32 17.89 -21.18 -4.69
N PHE A 33 17.85 -21.19 -3.36
CA PHE A 33 17.25 -22.29 -2.59
C PHE A 33 15.74 -22.09 -2.41
N VAL A 34 14.97 -22.33 -3.47
CA VAL A 34 13.52 -22.05 -3.51
C VAL A 34 12.75 -22.73 -2.36
N TRP A 35 13.10 -23.98 -2.02
CA TRP A 35 12.45 -24.68 -0.91
C TRP A 35 12.67 -23.97 0.44
N TYR A 36 13.88 -23.45 0.66
CA TYR A 36 14.23 -22.76 1.90
C TYR A 36 13.59 -21.36 1.94
N GLU A 37 13.48 -20.65 0.81
CA GLU A 37 12.71 -19.40 0.70
C GLU A 37 11.26 -19.59 1.14
N VAL A 38 10.64 -20.70 0.71
CA VAL A 38 9.26 -21.04 1.07
C VAL A 38 9.16 -21.32 2.58
N VAL A 39 10.08 -22.12 3.13
CA VAL A 39 10.10 -22.43 4.58
C VAL A 39 10.26 -21.15 5.41
N VAL A 40 11.22 -20.28 5.05
CA VAL A 40 11.42 -19.00 5.74
C VAL A 40 10.18 -18.12 5.63
N SER A 41 9.58 -18.03 4.44
CA SER A 41 8.37 -17.21 4.24
C SER A 41 7.21 -17.71 5.10
N LEU A 42 6.94 -19.02 5.09
CA LEU A 42 5.87 -19.63 5.89
C LEU A 42 6.12 -19.49 7.39
N LEU A 43 7.36 -19.69 7.84
CA LEU A 43 7.74 -19.51 9.24
C LEU A 43 7.42 -18.10 9.72
N PHE A 44 7.89 -17.08 9.00
CA PHE A 44 7.64 -15.70 9.38
C PHE A 44 6.18 -15.32 9.25
N ILE A 45 5.45 -15.80 8.24
CA ILE A 45 3.98 -15.60 8.15
C ILE A 45 3.27 -16.18 9.38
N PHE A 46 3.68 -17.36 9.84
CA PHE A 46 3.11 -17.95 11.04
C PHE A 46 3.42 -17.13 12.31
N LEU A 47 4.65 -16.63 12.42
CA LEU A 47 5.10 -15.82 13.57
C LEU A 47 4.45 -14.43 13.66
N ILE A 48 3.86 -13.95 12.56
CA ILE A 48 3.14 -12.67 12.48
C ILE A 48 1.79 -12.71 13.19
N PHE A 49 1.13 -13.88 13.19
CA PHE A 49 -0.24 -13.95 13.67
C PHE A 49 -0.32 -13.78 15.18
N ASP A 50 -1.36 -13.07 15.61
CA ASP A 50 -1.53 -12.72 17.01
C ASP A 50 -1.72 -13.96 17.89
N SER A 51 -1.03 -13.96 19.03
CA SER A 51 -1.01 -15.05 20.02
C SER A 51 -2.38 -15.52 20.49
N GLY A 52 -3.40 -14.66 20.46
CA GLY A 52 -4.78 -15.00 20.84
C GLY A 52 -5.63 -15.58 19.70
N ARG A 53 -5.29 -15.35 18.43
CA ARG A 53 -6.12 -15.70 17.26
C ARG A 53 -5.34 -16.36 16.12
N TYR A 54 -4.12 -16.83 16.34
CA TYR A 54 -3.24 -17.34 15.29
C TYR A 54 -3.81 -18.52 14.50
N ILE A 55 -4.49 -19.46 15.16
CA ILE A 55 -5.13 -20.60 14.46
C ILE A 55 -6.18 -20.09 13.48
N GLN A 56 -7.02 -19.17 13.94
CA GLN A 56 -8.08 -18.59 13.14
C GLN A 56 -7.54 -17.79 11.95
N GLN A 57 -6.53 -16.93 12.18
CA GLN A 57 -5.90 -16.15 11.12
C GLN A 57 -5.17 -17.04 10.12
N GLY A 58 -4.54 -18.12 10.58
CA GLY A 58 -3.91 -19.12 9.73
C GLY A 58 -4.92 -19.87 8.86
N ILE A 59 -6.04 -20.32 9.45
CA ILE A 59 -7.15 -20.93 8.70
C ILE A 59 -7.72 -19.95 7.68
N ALA A 60 -7.96 -18.69 8.07
CA ALA A 60 -8.45 -17.66 7.17
C ALA A 60 -7.50 -17.41 5.99
N LEU A 61 -6.19 -17.34 6.25
CA LEU A 61 -5.17 -17.24 5.19
C LEU A 61 -5.21 -18.45 4.27
N ILE A 62 -5.30 -19.68 4.80
CA ILE A 62 -5.36 -20.90 3.99
C ILE A 62 -6.61 -20.89 3.10
N ILE A 63 -7.79 -20.59 3.66
CA ILE A 63 -9.04 -20.51 2.91
C ILE A 63 -8.93 -19.44 1.82
N TYR A 64 -8.42 -18.26 2.15
CA TYR A 64 -8.18 -17.18 1.20
C TYR A 64 -7.24 -17.64 0.08
N MET A 65 -6.13 -18.30 0.41
CA MET A 65 -5.17 -18.78 -0.57
C MET A 65 -5.75 -19.85 -1.49
N LEU A 66 -6.55 -20.79 -0.96
CA LEU A 66 -7.25 -21.79 -1.77
C LEU A 66 -8.26 -21.13 -2.72
N TRP A 67 -9.03 -20.18 -2.22
CA TRP A 67 -10.01 -19.41 -3.00
C TRP A 67 -9.36 -18.64 -4.15
N GLU A 68 -8.37 -17.79 -3.84
CA GLU A 68 -7.71 -16.95 -4.84
C GLU A 68 -6.91 -17.78 -5.84
N THR A 69 -6.27 -18.86 -5.39
CA THR A 69 -5.54 -19.78 -6.29
C THR A 69 -6.51 -20.44 -7.27
N ALA A 70 -7.62 -20.99 -6.78
CA ALA A 70 -8.62 -21.63 -7.63
C ALA A 70 -9.20 -20.64 -8.65
N LEU A 71 -9.52 -19.43 -8.21
CA LEU A 71 -10.10 -18.39 -9.04
C LEU A 71 -9.12 -17.90 -10.13
N VAL A 72 -7.86 -17.63 -9.77
CA VAL A 72 -6.82 -17.20 -10.72
C VAL A 72 -6.48 -18.31 -11.71
N ALA A 73 -6.32 -19.56 -11.23
CA ALA A 73 -6.04 -20.71 -12.09
C ALA A 73 -7.18 -20.98 -13.08
N TRP A 74 -8.43 -20.93 -12.60
CA TRP A 74 -9.61 -21.07 -13.43
C TRP A 74 -9.71 -19.94 -14.47
N TYR A 75 -9.54 -18.68 -14.05
CA TYR A 75 -9.66 -17.54 -14.96
C TYR A 75 -8.56 -17.55 -16.02
N THR A 76 -7.33 -17.93 -15.65
CA THR A 76 -6.22 -18.11 -16.60
C THR A 76 -6.55 -19.20 -17.62
N SER A 77 -7.12 -20.31 -17.18
CA SER A 77 -7.55 -21.41 -18.06
C SER A 77 -8.69 -21.00 -18.99
N TYR A 78 -9.69 -20.27 -18.48
CA TYR A 78 -10.78 -19.68 -19.26
C TYR A 78 -10.24 -18.72 -20.33
N ARG A 79 -9.27 -17.87 -19.95
CA ARG A 79 -8.70 -16.83 -20.80
C ARG A 79 -7.98 -17.38 -22.04
N LYS A 80 -7.52 -18.63 -22.01
CA LYS A 80 -6.96 -19.35 -23.17
C LYS A 80 -7.99 -19.61 -24.26
N ARG A 81 -9.28 -19.68 -23.92
CA ARG A 81 -10.38 -20.02 -24.85
C ARG A 81 -11.24 -18.81 -25.22
N ALA A 82 -11.52 -17.94 -24.26
CA ALA A 82 -12.43 -16.81 -24.43
C ALA A 82 -11.98 -15.57 -23.64
N ASN A 83 -12.60 -14.42 -23.92
CA ASN A 83 -12.23 -13.16 -23.27
C ASN A 83 -13.44 -12.23 -23.03
N ASN A 84 -14.50 -12.78 -22.42
CA ASN A 84 -15.74 -12.04 -22.17
C ASN A 84 -15.59 -11.07 -20.97
N SER A 85 -16.13 -9.86 -21.11
CA SER A 85 -16.06 -8.82 -20.07
C SER A 85 -16.85 -9.16 -18.81
N TRP A 86 -18.02 -9.79 -18.90
CA TRP A 86 -18.81 -10.17 -17.73
C TRP A 86 -18.12 -11.24 -16.89
N VAL A 87 -17.49 -12.22 -17.54
CA VAL A 87 -16.70 -13.23 -16.84
C VAL A 87 -15.55 -12.58 -16.08
N PHE A 88 -14.85 -11.62 -16.70
CA PHE A 88 -13.84 -10.82 -16.03
C PHE A 88 -14.38 -10.04 -14.82
N TYR A 89 -15.52 -9.36 -14.96
CA TYR A 89 -16.12 -8.58 -13.87
C TYR A 89 -16.53 -9.48 -12.70
N ILE A 90 -17.20 -10.60 -12.97
CA ILE A 90 -17.59 -11.57 -11.94
C ILE A 90 -16.35 -12.12 -11.22
N THR A 91 -15.33 -12.53 -11.97
CA THR A 91 -14.07 -13.02 -11.39
C THR A 91 -13.41 -11.97 -10.49
N THR A 92 -13.38 -10.71 -10.94
CA THR A 92 -12.80 -9.61 -10.15
C THR A 92 -13.60 -9.37 -8.87
N VAL A 93 -14.94 -9.39 -8.95
CA VAL A 93 -15.81 -9.26 -7.77
C VAL A 93 -15.60 -10.41 -6.79
N LEU A 94 -15.51 -11.65 -7.28
CA LEU A 94 -15.25 -12.84 -6.46
C LEU A 94 -13.89 -12.78 -5.76
N SER A 95 -12.87 -12.20 -6.40
CA SER A 95 -11.53 -12.01 -5.80
C SER A 95 -11.51 -10.90 -4.74
N ILE A 96 -12.35 -9.86 -4.90
CA ILE A 96 -12.46 -8.77 -3.91
C ILE A 96 -13.41 -9.14 -2.75
N LEU A 97 -14.27 -10.14 -2.93
CA LEU A 97 -15.29 -10.52 -1.95
C LEU A 97 -14.74 -10.79 -0.54
N PRO A 98 -13.61 -11.50 -0.33
CA PRO A 98 -13.07 -11.73 1.01
C PRO A 98 -12.71 -10.44 1.75
N ILE A 99 -12.02 -9.49 1.10
CA ILE A 99 -11.69 -8.21 1.73
C ILE A 99 -12.95 -7.36 1.95
N LEU A 100 -13.90 -7.37 1.03
CA LEU A 100 -15.17 -6.64 1.19
C LEU A 100 -15.95 -7.17 2.40
N ALA A 101 -16.02 -8.49 2.56
CA ALA A 101 -16.65 -9.13 3.72
C ALA A 101 -16.00 -8.69 5.04
N VAL A 102 -14.66 -8.65 5.11
CA VAL A 102 -13.94 -8.15 6.28
C VAL A 102 -14.26 -6.67 6.55
N ARG A 103 -14.24 -5.82 5.53
CA ARG A 103 -14.56 -4.38 5.68
C ARG A 103 -15.99 -4.12 6.13
N ILE A 104 -16.96 -4.91 5.66
CA ILE A 104 -18.35 -4.82 6.13
C ILE A 104 -18.43 -5.28 7.58
N GLY A 105 -17.74 -6.36 7.95
CA GLY A 105 -17.67 -6.83 9.34
C GLY A 105 -17.11 -5.78 10.32
N ASP A 106 -16.14 -4.97 9.88
CA ASP A 106 -15.56 -3.87 10.67
C ASP A 106 -16.59 -2.79 11.05
N THR A 107 -17.70 -2.66 10.33
CA THR A 107 -18.77 -1.68 10.63
C THR A 107 -19.66 -2.08 11.79
N GLY A 108 -19.51 -3.29 12.33
CA GLY A 108 -20.36 -3.84 13.39
C GLY A 108 -21.55 -4.65 12.87
N LEU A 109 -21.94 -4.47 11.60
CA LEU A 109 -22.90 -5.33 10.92
C LEU A 109 -22.26 -6.72 10.69
N PHE A 110 -22.80 -7.78 11.29
CA PHE A 110 -22.27 -9.16 11.20
C PHE A 110 -20.84 -9.35 11.76
N LYS A 111 -20.48 -8.57 12.79
CA LYS A 111 -19.14 -8.53 13.40
C LYS A 111 -18.59 -9.90 13.81
N ALA A 112 -19.41 -10.81 14.35
CA ALA A 112 -18.93 -12.09 14.85
C ALA A 112 -18.52 -13.07 13.74
N GLN A 113 -19.20 -13.07 12.59
CA GLN A 113 -18.99 -14.04 11.51
C GLN A 113 -17.99 -13.55 10.45
N LEU A 114 -18.03 -12.26 10.10
CA LEU A 114 -17.19 -11.72 9.01
C LEU A 114 -15.76 -11.38 9.46
N THR A 115 -15.56 -11.09 10.75
CA THR A 115 -14.21 -10.96 11.34
C THR A 115 -13.45 -12.29 11.36
N LEU A 116 -14.13 -13.42 11.08
CA LEU A 116 -13.48 -14.74 10.99
C LEU A 116 -12.63 -14.90 9.73
N LEU A 117 -12.92 -14.12 8.68
CA LEU A 117 -12.16 -14.13 7.42
C LEU A 117 -10.94 -13.18 7.45
N GLY A 118 -10.83 -12.34 8.49
CA GLY A 118 -9.78 -11.35 8.61
C GLY A 118 -8.45 -11.95 9.09
N PHE A 119 -7.38 -11.62 8.38
CA PHE A 119 -5.99 -11.89 8.79
C PHE A 119 -5.07 -10.75 8.36
N LEU A 120 -3.91 -10.62 9.01
CA LEU A 120 -2.96 -9.55 8.68
C LEU A 120 -2.46 -9.70 7.24
N GLY A 121 -2.55 -8.63 6.45
CA GLY A 121 -2.08 -8.61 5.05
C GLY A 121 -3.14 -8.90 3.99
N ILE A 122 -4.35 -9.36 4.36
CA ILE A 122 -5.45 -9.65 3.39
C ILE A 122 -5.69 -8.51 2.39
N SER A 123 -5.58 -7.27 2.87
CA SER A 123 -5.74 -6.06 2.05
C SER A 123 -4.66 -5.93 0.96
N TYR A 124 -3.39 -6.15 1.31
CA TYR A 124 -2.26 -6.04 0.39
C TYR A 124 -2.17 -7.25 -0.55
N LEU A 125 -2.57 -8.43 -0.06
CA LEU A 125 -2.62 -9.66 -0.87
C LEU A 125 -3.68 -9.56 -1.96
N THR A 126 -4.85 -8.93 -1.67
CA THR A 126 -5.90 -8.74 -2.68
C THR A 126 -5.41 -7.92 -3.88
N PHE A 127 -4.52 -6.94 -3.69
CA PHE A 127 -3.93 -6.22 -4.84
C PHE A 127 -3.10 -7.11 -5.75
N ARG A 128 -2.43 -8.12 -5.19
CA ARG A 128 -1.63 -9.09 -5.96
C ARG A 128 -2.51 -10.03 -6.76
N THR A 129 -3.55 -10.58 -6.13
CA THR A 129 -4.45 -11.54 -6.78
C THR A 129 -5.32 -10.87 -7.83
N VAL A 130 -5.95 -9.73 -7.51
CA VAL A 130 -6.71 -8.93 -8.47
C VAL A 130 -5.81 -8.41 -9.59
N GLY A 131 -4.60 -7.92 -9.27
CA GLY A 131 -3.62 -7.52 -10.27
C GLY A 131 -3.30 -8.64 -11.25
N THR A 132 -3.16 -9.88 -10.78
CA THR A 132 -2.91 -11.06 -11.61
C THR A 132 -4.10 -11.36 -12.54
N ILE A 133 -5.34 -11.28 -12.05
CA ILE A 133 -6.57 -11.43 -12.86
C ILE A 133 -6.62 -10.36 -13.96
N ILE A 134 -6.30 -9.11 -13.60
CA ILE A 134 -6.31 -7.97 -14.51
C ILE A 134 -5.23 -8.12 -15.59
N GLU A 135 -4.00 -8.48 -15.23
CA GLU A 135 -2.92 -8.71 -16.21
C GLU A 135 -3.21 -9.92 -17.11
N THR A 136 -3.92 -10.92 -16.61
CA THR A 136 -4.43 -12.06 -17.39
C THR A 136 -5.50 -11.63 -18.38
N ARG A 137 -6.44 -10.76 -17.97
CA ARG A 137 -7.47 -10.16 -18.86
C ARG A 137 -6.83 -9.47 -20.07
N ASP A 138 -5.74 -8.75 -19.83
CA ASP A 138 -4.97 -8.01 -20.85
C ASP A 138 -4.09 -8.92 -21.71
N GLY A 139 -3.94 -10.20 -21.36
CA GLY A 139 -3.07 -11.15 -22.05
C GLY A 139 -1.58 -10.96 -21.76
N SER A 140 -1.24 -10.16 -20.73
CA SER A 140 0.13 -10.00 -20.24
C SER A 140 0.62 -11.22 -19.45
N ILE A 141 -0.31 -11.94 -18.82
CA ILE A 141 -0.09 -13.25 -18.20
C ILE A 141 -0.89 -14.28 -19.02
N LYS A 142 -0.23 -15.36 -19.44
CA LYS A 142 -0.82 -16.38 -20.32
C LYS A 142 -0.89 -17.77 -19.68
N ASP A 143 0.04 -18.05 -18.78
CA ASP A 143 0.17 -19.34 -18.11
C ASP A 143 0.20 -19.16 -16.60
N PHE A 144 -0.40 -20.13 -15.91
CA PHE A 144 -0.46 -20.17 -14.46
C PHE A 144 0.52 -21.21 -13.93
N SER A 145 1.41 -20.77 -13.05
CA SER A 145 2.31 -21.65 -12.29
C SER A 145 1.97 -21.54 -10.81
N LEU A 146 1.44 -22.62 -10.23
CA LEU A 146 1.05 -22.66 -8.83
C LEU A 146 2.22 -22.30 -7.88
N PRO A 147 3.42 -22.90 -8.00
CA PRO A 147 4.54 -22.55 -7.12
C PRO A 147 4.94 -21.07 -7.21
N LEU A 148 4.95 -20.51 -8.42
CA LEU A 148 5.30 -19.11 -8.64
C LEU A 148 4.23 -18.16 -8.09
N PHE A 149 2.95 -18.48 -8.29
CA PHE A 149 1.83 -17.71 -7.77
C PHE A 149 1.82 -17.69 -6.24
N LEU A 150 2.01 -18.84 -5.59
CA LEU A 150 2.10 -18.91 -4.13
C LEU A 150 3.30 -18.11 -3.60
N ARG A 151 4.48 -18.22 -4.22
CA ARG A 151 5.66 -17.40 -3.86
C ARG A 151 5.40 -15.90 -4.02
N PHE A 152 4.69 -15.50 -5.07
CA PHE A 152 4.33 -14.11 -5.31
C PHE A 152 3.35 -13.57 -4.27
N VAL A 153 2.25 -14.29 -4.00
CA VAL A 153 1.22 -13.81 -3.07
C VAL A 153 1.73 -13.84 -1.62
N LEU A 154 2.45 -14.91 -1.25
CA LEU A 154 2.97 -15.13 0.10
C LEU A 154 4.41 -14.63 0.28
N PHE A 155 4.88 -13.70 -0.56
CA PHE A 155 6.21 -13.12 -0.38
C PHE A 155 6.26 -12.34 0.94
N MET A 156 6.86 -12.97 1.95
CA MET A 156 6.80 -12.54 3.35
C MET A 156 7.27 -11.10 3.58
N PRO A 157 8.38 -10.62 2.96
CA PRO A 157 8.91 -9.30 3.27
C PRO A 157 7.88 -8.18 3.12
N THR A 158 6.95 -8.35 2.18
CA THR A 158 5.94 -7.35 1.83
C THR A 158 4.50 -7.80 2.10
N LEU A 159 4.30 -8.87 2.89
CA LEU A 159 3.00 -9.49 3.10
C LEU A 159 2.02 -8.64 3.93
N SER A 160 2.46 -8.07 5.06
CA SER A 160 1.53 -7.39 5.97
C SER A 160 1.14 -5.99 5.49
N SER A 161 2.11 -5.16 5.13
CA SER A 161 1.89 -3.81 4.61
C SER A 161 3.02 -3.30 3.70
N GLY A 162 3.77 -4.21 3.07
CA GLY A 162 4.90 -3.82 2.23
C GLY A 162 4.51 -3.30 0.84
N PRO A 163 5.50 -2.87 0.05
CA PRO A 163 5.29 -2.45 -1.33
C PRO A 163 4.47 -3.47 -2.15
N ILE A 164 3.44 -2.96 -2.82
CA ILE A 164 2.57 -3.75 -3.70
C ILE A 164 3.31 -4.00 -5.02
N ASP A 165 3.61 -5.26 -5.29
CA ASP A 165 4.33 -5.68 -6.50
C ASP A 165 3.38 -6.26 -7.56
N ARG A 166 3.86 -6.38 -8.79
CA ARG A 166 3.15 -7.02 -9.91
C ARG A 166 3.73 -8.39 -10.19
N TYR A 167 2.86 -9.33 -10.57
CA TYR A 167 3.24 -10.72 -10.82
C TYR A 167 4.39 -10.82 -11.83
N ARG A 168 4.32 -10.06 -12.92
CA ARG A 168 5.34 -10.07 -13.97
C ARG A 168 6.71 -9.59 -13.50
N HIS A 169 6.74 -8.55 -12.68
CA HIS A 169 7.97 -7.99 -12.16
C HIS A 169 8.61 -8.96 -11.15
N PHE A 170 7.81 -9.44 -10.18
CA PHE A 170 8.24 -10.47 -9.24
C PHE A 170 8.78 -11.73 -9.93
N ASN A 171 8.12 -12.20 -11.00
CA ASN A 171 8.53 -13.40 -11.74
C ASN A 171 9.94 -13.29 -12.34
N GLN A 172 10.36 -12.10 -12.77
CA GLN A 172 11.70 -11.89 -13.34
C GLN A 172 12.80 -12.24 -12.34
N ASP A 173 12.61 -11.87 -11.07
CA ASP A 173 13.57 -12.17 -10.00
C ASP A 173 13.34 -13.56 -9.38
N ALA A 174 12.10 -14.06 -9.38
CA ALA A 174 11.75 -15.35 -8.79
C ALA A 174 12.35 -16.55 -9.55
N THR A 175 12.59 -16.39 -10.85
CA THR A 175 13.03 -17.45 -11.78
C THR A 175 14.53 -17.47 -12.02
N VAL A 176 15.21 -16.31 -11.95
CA VAL A 176 16.64 -16.18 -12.20
C VAL A 176 17.31 -15.52 -11.01
N ALA A 177 18.37 -16.13 -10.49
CA ALA A 177 19.18 -15.51 -9.43
C ALA A 177 19.91 -14.27 -9.99
N PRO A 178 20.02 -13.17 -9.22
CA PRO A 178 20.80 -12.01 -9.65
C PRO A 178 22.27 -12.40 -9.88
N SER A 179 22.95 -11.69 -10.79
CA SER A 179 24.40 -11.81 -10.92
C SER A 179 25.08 -11.40 -9.61
N ARG A 180 26.28 -11.92 -9.35
CA ARG A 180 27.05 -11.63 -8.12
C ARG A 180 27.21 -10.13 -7.88
N ASP A 181 27.55 -9.36 -8.91
CA ASP A 181 27.73 -7.90 -8.81
C ASP A 181 26.43 -7.18 -8.47
N LYS A 182 25.32 -7.55 -9.14
CA LYS A 182 23.98 -7.01 -8.82
C LYS A 182 23.59 -7.37 -7.38
N TYR A 183 23.90 -8.58 -6.93
CA TYR A 183 23.58 -9.03 -5.59
C TYR A 183 24.41 -8.31 -4.51
N ILE A 184 25.69 -8.01 -4.76
CA ILE A 184 26.51 -7.18 -3.86
C ILE A 184 25.93 -5.77 -3.73
N ASP A 185 25.47 -5.16 -4.82
CA ASP A 185 24.76 -3.87 -4.79
C ASP A 185 23.46 -3.96 -3.97
N PHE A 186 22.69 -5.04 -4.13
CA PHE A 186 21.50 -5.30 -3.30
C PHE A 186 21.82 -5.36 -1.81
N LEU A 187 22.89 -6.07 -1.41
CA LEU A 187 23.32 -6.14 -0.02
C LEU A 187 23.74 -4.76 0.52
N GLY A 188 24.50 -3.98 -0.25
CA GLY A 188 24.88 -2.62 0.13
C GLY A 188 23.66 -1.70 0.36
N LYS A 189 22.67 -1.77 -0.53
CA LYS A 189 21.39 -1.06 -0.37
C LYS A 189 20.60 -1.57 0.83
N ALA A 190 20.53 -2.89 1.03
CA ALA A 190 19.81 -3.50 2.14
C ALA A 190 20.35 -3.01 3.49
N VAL A 191 21.67 -3.03 3.68
CA VAL A 191 22.31 -2.51 4.90
C VAL A 191 21.91 -1.05 5.13
N ARG A 192 22.07 -0.19 4.12
CA ARG A 192 21.66 1.22 4.20
C ARG A 192 20.19 1.38 4.60
N TYR A 193 19.30 0.58 4.01
CA TYR A 193 17.86 0.66 4.26
C TYR A 193 17.46 0.08 5.62
N PHE A 194 18.14 -0.93 6.13
CA PHE A 194 17.97 -1.36 7.51
C PHE A 194 18.33 -0.21 8.48
N PHE A 195 19.52 0.38 8.36
CA PHE A 195 19.92 1.49 9.23
C PHE A 195 18.99 2.71 9.14
N LEU A 196 18.58 3.10 7.93
CA LEU A 196 17.64 4.20 7.75
C LEU A 196 16.25 3.85 8.30
N GLY A 197 15.81 2.61 8.13
CA GLY A 197 14.58 2.09 8.72
C GLY A 197 14.60 2.14 10.24
N PHE A 198 15.74 1.80 10.86
CA PHE A 198 15.90 1.90 12.31
C PHE A 198 15.75 3.33 12.82
N LEU A 199 16.42 4.28 12.17
CA LEU A 199 16.29 5.71 12.47
C LEU A 199 14.83 6.18 12.32
N TYR A 200 14.18 5.80 11.21
CA TYR A 200 12.83 6.26 10.92
C TYR A 200 11.82 5.69 11.90
N LYS A 201 11.80 4.36 12.09
CA LYS A 201 10.76 3.70 12.85
C LYS A 201 10.96 3.77 14.37
N PHE A 202 12.18 3.52 14.85
CA PHE A 202 12.40 3.41 16.31
C PHE A 202 12.81 4.71 16.99
N ILE A 203 13.21 5.74 16.22
CA ILE A 203 13.63 7.04 16.79
C ILE A 203 12.65 8.13 16.37
N LEU A 204 12.54 8.41 15.07
CA LEU A 204 11.75 9.53 14.58
C LEU A 204 10.25 9.30 14.76
N ALA A 205 9.73 8.13 14.34
CA ALA A 205 8.32 7.82 14.49
C ALA A 205 7.92 7.81 15.96
N TYR A 206 8.70 7.17 16.84
CA TYR A 206 8.47 7.21 18.28
C TYR A 206 8.39 8.65 18.83
N GLY A 207 9.32 9.53 18.47
CA GLY A 207 9.28 10.93 18.89
C GLY A 207 8.02 11.67 18.42
N PHE A 208 7.61 11.47 17.16
CA PHE A 208 6.39 12.07 16.63
C PHE A 208 5.10 11.45 17.18
N GLU A 209 5.13 10.17 17.56
CA GLU A 209 4.03 9.49 18.25
C GLU A 209 3.76 10.13 19.62
N GLN A 210 4.82 10.36 20.41
CA GLN A 210 4.71 11.05 21.70
C GLN A 210 4.17 12.47 21.53
N LEU A 211 4.66 13.20 20.52
CA LEU A 211 4.14 14.53 20.18
C LEU A 211 2.68 14.50 19.73
N TYR A 212 2.28 13.47 18.98
CA TYR A 212 0.90 13.27 18.57
C TYR A 212 -0.02 13.03 19.75
N SER A 213 0.33 12.14 20.68
CA SER A 213 -0.44 11.93 21.90
C SER A 213 -0.55 13.22 22.73
N TYR A 214 0.55 13.96 22.88
CA TYR A 214 0.54 15.23 23.59
C TYR A 214 -0.39 16.27 22.95
N THR A 215 -0.27 16.49 21.63
CA THR A 215 -1.09 17.48 20.91
C THR A 215 -2.56 17.11 20.90
N GLN A 216 -2.90 15.81 20.85
CA GLN A 216 -4.29 15.35 20.99
C GLN A 216 -4.86 15.72 22.35
N ASN A 217 -4.13 15.44 23.44
CA ASN A 217 -4.58 15.77 24.79
C ASN A 217 -4.78 17.28 24.97
N MET A 218 -3.85 18.09 24.45
CA MET A 218 -3.96 19.55 24.52
C MET A 218 -5.12 20.09 23.68
N ALA A 219 -5.39 19.50 22.51
CA ALA A 219 -6.54 19.87 21.69
C ALA A 219 -7.86 19.56 22.39
N MET A 220 -7.98 18.38 23.04
CA MET A 220 -9.18 17.99 23.79
C MET A 220 -9.42 18.86 25.03
N ALA A 221 -8.36 19.37 25.66
CA ALA A 221 -8.41 20.22 26.85
C ALA A 221 -8.64 21.71 26.55
N ASP A 222 -8.60 22.13 25.28
CA ASP A 222 -8.80 23.51 24.88
C ASP A 222 -10.26 23.95 25.11
N VAL A 223 -10.45 24.96 25.94
CA VAL A 223 -11.77 25.48 26.35
C VAL A 223 -12.59 25.99 25.16
N ASN A 224 -11.92 26.45 24.09
CA ASN A 224 -12.62 26.98 22.92
C ASN A 224 -13.20 25.87 22.03
N GLN A 225 -12.75 24.61 22.17
CA GLN A 225 -13.20 23.40 21.44
C GLN A 225 -13.42 23.57 19.93
N GLY A 226 -12.74 24.55 19.32
CA GLY A 226 -12.86 24.92 17.91
C GLY A 226 -11.56 24.68 17.14
N TRP A 227 -11.40 25.40 16.04
CA TRP A 227 -10.14 25.43 15.31
C TRP A 227 -9.05 26.08 16.17
N SER A 228 -8.06 25.29 16.59
CA SER A 228 -6.97 25.73 17.47
C SER A 228 -5.59 25.39 16.91
N TRP A 229 -4.56 26.04 17.45
CA TRP A 229 -3.16 25.70 17.16
C TRP A 229 -2.82 24.27 17.56
N TRP A 230 -3.49 23.72 18.57
CA TRP A 230 -3.32 22.31 18.97
C TRP A 230 -3.80 21.37 17.88
N LEU A 231 -4.91 21.67 17.20
CA LEU A 231 -5.41 20.86 16.10
C LEU A 231 -4.46 20.86 14.89
N ILE A 232 -3.78 21.98 14.63
CA ILE A 232 -2.68 22.03 13.65
C ILE A 232 -1.52 21.14 14.13
N GLY A 233 -1.16 21.21 15.41
CA GLY A 233 -0.18 20.34 16.05
C GLY A 233 -0.47 18.85 15.80
N VAL A 234 -1.71 18.41 16.05
CA VAL A 234 -2.19 17.05 15.81
C VAL A 234 -1.95 16.61 14.36
N GLY A 235 -2.32 17.45 13.38
CA GLY A 235 -2.17 17.13 11.96
C GLY A 235 -0.70 16.95 11.55
N TYR A 236 0.18 17.83 12.00
CA TYR A 236 1.61 17.76 11.69
C TYR A 236 2.32 16.61 12.42
N SER A 237 2.08 16.42 13.71
CA SER A 237 2.70 15.34 14.47
C SER A 237 2.24 13.98 13.96
N TYR A 238 0.94 13.81 13.67
CA TYR A 238 0.43 12.59 13.05
C TYR A 238 1.01 12.36 11.65
N GLY A 239 1.05 13.41 10.82
CA GLY A 239 1.54 13.27 9.45
C GLY A 239 3.00 12.83 9.38
N PHE A 240 3.84 13.35 10.28
CA PHE A 240 5.22 12.89 10.40
C PHE A 240 5.34 11.51 11.06
N TYR A 241 4.58 11.22 12.11
CA TYR A 241 4.51 9.88 12.71
C TYR A 241 4.17 8.82 11.65
N LEU A 242 3.06 9.02 10.93
CA LEU A 242 2.60 8.12 9.88
C LEU A 242 3.67 7.94 8.79
N PHE A 243 4.31 9.03 8.36
CA PHE A 243 5.37 8.95 7.36
C PHE A 243 6.56 8.14 7.86
N PHE A 244 7.11 8.45 9.05
CA PHE A 244 8.32 7.81 9.53
C PHE A 244 8.09 6.35 9.93
N ASP A 245 6.96 6.02 10.53
CA ASP A 245 6.61 4.63 10.85
C ASP A 245 6.47 3.81 9.56
N PHE A 246 5.66 4.30 8.61
CA PHE A 246 5.34 3.54 7.42
C PHE A 246 6.49 3.49 6.40
N ALA A 247 7.26 4.58 6.26
CA ALA A 247 8.46 4.60 5.44
C ALA A 247 9.57 3.76 6.07
N GLY A 248 9.72 3.76 7.40
CA GLY A 248 10.64 2.89 8.12
C GLY A 248 10.30 1.41 7.91
N TYR A 249 9.04 1.03 8.10
CA TYR A 249 8.54 -0.31 7.76
C TYR A 249 8.83 -0.67 6.29
N SER A 250 8.53 0.23 5.35
CA SER A 250 8.74 -0.01 3.92
C SER A 250 10.22 -0.23 3.58
N LEU A 251 11.13 0.49 4.24
CA LEU A 251 12.57 0.30 4.08
C LEU A 251 13.02 -1.09 4.55
N PHE A 252 12.50 -1.57 5.69
CA PHE A 252 12.80 -2.92 6.16
C PHE A 252 12.27 -3.99 5.20
N ALA A 253 11.07 -3.81 4.68
CA ALA A 253 10.48 -4.71 3.69
C ALA A 253 11.32 -4.78 2.40
N VAL A 254 11.77 -3.63 1.88
CA VAL A 254 12.66 -3.56 0.70
C VAL A 254 14.03 -4.16 1.00
N ALA A 255 14.64 -3.83 2.14
CA ALA A 255 15.94 -4.36 2.54
C ALA A 255 15.93 -5.89 2.62
N THR A 256 14.88 -6.44 3.25
CA THR A 256 14.66 -7.89 3.34
C THR A 256 14.50 -8.52 1.96
N GLY A 257 13.73 -7.88 1.07
CA GLY A 257 13.58 -8.31 -0.32
C GLY A 257 14.91 -8.34 -1.08
N TYR A 258 15.75 -7.31 -0.92
CA TYR A 258 17.10 -7.26 -1.51
C TYR A 258 18.00 -8.38 -0.99
N VAL A 259 17.98 -8.69 0.31
CA VAL A 259 18.72 -9.85 0.86
C VAL A 259 18.22 -11.16 0.26
N MET A 260 16.90 -11.30 0.04
CA MET A 260 16.30 -12.46 -0.65
C MET A 260 16.51 -12.43 -2.19
N GLY A 261 17.19 -11.41 -2.73
CA GLY A 261 17.51 -11.30 -4.15
C GLY A 261 16.33 -10.89 -5.04
N PHE A 262 15.40 -10.09 -4.53
CA PHE A 262 14.26 -9.52 -5.25
C PHE A 262 14.34 -7.99 -5.29
N ASP A 263 14.15 -7.37 -6.45
CA ASP A 263 14.17 -5.91 -6.61
C ASP A 263 12.85 -5.28 -6.14
N VAL A 264 12.60 -5.24 -4.84
CA VAL A 264 11.32 -4.76 -4.30
C VAL A 264 11.14 -3.25 -4.57
N PRO A 265 9.99 -2.81 -5.11
CA PRO A 265 9.74 -1.40 -5.42
C PRO A 265 9.67 -0.51 -4.16
N MET A 266 10.08 0.75 -4.28
CA MET A 266 10.03 1.72 -3.17
C MET A 266 8.65 2.35 -2.99
N ASN A 267 8.21 2.51 -1.74
CA ASN A 267 6.96 3.19 -1.40
C ASN A 267 7.07 4.71 -1.27
N PHE A 268 8.25 5.25 -0.97
CA PHE A 268 8.41 6.68 -0.68
C PHE A 268 9.60 7.30 -1.39
N LYS A 269 9.42 8.54 -1.88
CA LYS A 269 10.47 9.33 -2.55
C LYS A 269 10.37 10.82 -2.20
N GLN A 270 10.78 11.16 -0.97
CA GLN A 270 10.76 12.54 -0.45
C GLN A 270 9.39 13.24 -0.69
N PRO A 271 8.27 12.68 -0.19
CA PRO A 271 6.93 13.15 -0.51
C PRO A 271 6.65 14.60 -0.09
N PHE A 272 7.26 15.08 1.00
CA PHE A 272 7.06 16.45 1.47
C PHE A 272 7.79 17.53 0.67
N ARG A 273 8.61 17.15 -0.34
CA ARG A 273 9.20 18.07 -1.32
C ARG A 273 8.34 18.26 -2.56
N SER A 274 7.12 17.75 -2.56
CA SER A 274 6.24 17.77 -3.72
C SER A 274 5.74 19.17 -4.02
N LYS A 275 5.78 19.57 -5.29
CA LYS A 275 5.35 20.91 -5.72
C LYS A 275 3.85 21.02 -5.97
N ASN A 276 3.14 19.89 -5.95
CA ASN A 276 1.69 19.79 -6.14
C ASN A 276 1.20 18.38 -5.78
N LEU A 277 -0.13 18.20 -5.75
CA LEU A 277 -0.75 16.92 -5.40
C LEU A 277 -0.44 15.78 -6.39
N LYS A 278 -0.28 16.05 -7.69
CA LYS A 278 0.16 15.00 -8.64
C LYS A 278 1.58 14.52 -8.35
N ASP A 279 2.50 15.43 -8.05
CA ASP A 279 3.87 15.11 -7.65
C ASP A 279 3.89 14.35 -6.30
N PHE A 280 3.02 14.72 -5.36
CA PHE A 280 2.85 14.02 -4.09
C PHE A 280 2.46 12.55 -4.27
N TRP A 281 1.44 12.26 -5.07
CA TRP A 281 1.01 10.88 -5.36
C TRP A 281 2.02 10.08 -6.18
N ASN A 282 3.05 10.70 -6.75
CA ASN A 282 4.19 10.00 -7.35
C ASN A 282 5.34 9.73 -6.36
N ARG A 283 5.19 10.16 -5.10
CA ARG A 283 6.23 10.10 -4.06
C ARG A 283 5.75 9.52 -2.73
N TRP A 284 4.44 9.46 -2.52
CA TRP A 284 3.78 8.90 -1.34
C TRP A 284 3.12 7.58 -1.68
N HIS A 285 3.38 6.55 -0.87
CA HIS A 285 2.84 5.20 -1.04
C HIS A 285 2.76 4.77 -2.52
N ILE A 286 3.90 4.89 -3.20
CA ILE A 286 4.02 4.88 -4.67
C ILE A 286 3.42 3.61 -5.27
N THR A 287 3.66 2.46 -4.65
CA THR A 287 3.14 1.18 -5.16
C THR A 287 1.62 1.13 -5.16
N LEU A 288 0.97 1.55 -4.07
CA LEU A 288 -0.48 1.71 -4.00
C LEU A 288 -0.99 2.72 -5.03
N SER A 289 -0.39 3.91 -5.04
CA SER A 289 -0.76 4.99 -5.95
C SER A 289 -0.71 4.55 -7.41
N PHE A 290 0.34 3.83 -7.80
CA PHE A 290 0.53 3.36 -9.18
C PHE A 290 -0.35 2.15 -9.50
N TRP A 291 -0.64 1.30 -8.51
CA TRP A 291 -1.63 0.22 -8.66
C TRP A 291 -3.01 0.81 -8.96
N PHE A 292 -3.48 1.78 -8.17
CA PHE A 292 -4.73 2.49 -8.40
C PHE A 292 -4.75 3.25 -9.72
N ARG A 293 -3.65 3.95 -10.05
CA ARG A 293 -3.53 4.66 -11.32
C ARG A 293 -3.76 3.71 -12.50
N ASP A 294 -3.06 2.58 -12.53
CA ASP A 294 -3.05 1.71 -13.70
C ASP A 294 -4.27 0.78 -13.77
N PHE A 295 -4.74 0.28 -12.61
CA PHE A 295 -5.82 -0.71 -12.55
C PHE A 295 -7.20 -0.15 -12.20
N VAL A 296 -7.29 1.10 -11.72
CA VAL A 296 -8.59 1.75 -11.45
C VAL A 296 -8.75 2.97 -12.35
N PHE A 297 -7.93 4.00 -12.17
CA PHE A 297 -8.07 5.27 -12.89
C PHE A 297 -7.99 5.10 -14.41
N MET A 298 -6.91 4.50 -14.94
CA MET A 298 -6.70 4.38 -16.39
C MET A 298 -7.78 3.50 -17.05
N ARG A 299 -8.19 2.42 -16.38
CA ARG A 299 -9.26 1.52 -16.85
C ARG A 299 -10.64 2.20 -16.87
N LEU A 300 -10.93 2.99 -15.84
CA LEU A 300 -12.17 3.77 -15.77
C LEU A 300 -12.20 4.84 -16.86
N VAL A 301 -11.10 5.59 -17.05
CA VAL A 301 -10.98 6.57 -18.14
C VAL A 301 -11.19 5.90 -19.50
N PHE A 302 -10.51 4.78 -19.76
CA PHE A 302 -10.67 4.03 -21.01
C PHE A 302 -12.13 3.61 -21.24
N THR A 303 -12.80 3.07 -20.22
CA THR A 303 -14.18 2.62 -20.31
C THR A 303 -15.15 3.78 -20.58
N MET A 304 -15.02 4.90 -19.86
CA MET A 304 -15.87 6.07 -20.06
C MET A 304 -15.65 6.74 -21.42
N MET A 305 -14.39 6.78 -21.90
CA MET A 305 -14.06 7.30 -23.24
C MET A 305 -14.63 6.39 -24.34
N LYS A 306 -14.46 5.07 -24.21
CA LYS A 306 -15.00 4.09 -25.18
C LYS A 306 -16.51 4.20 -25.30
N ASN A 307 -17.20 4.35 -24.17
CA ASN A 307 -18.66 4.45 -24.14
C ASN A 307 -19.18 5.89 -24.34
N LYS A 308 -18.29 6.86 -24.61
CA LYS A 308 -18.59 8.29 -24.81
C LYS A 308 -19.52 8.87 -23.72
N VAL A 309 -19.33 8.44 -22.47
CA VAL A 309 -20.18 8.83 -21.32
C VAL A 309 -20.21 10.35 -21.13
N PHE A 310 -19.07 11.01 -21.36
CA PHE A 310 -18.95 12.47 -21.33
C PHE A 310 -18.41 13.01 -22.65
N LYS A 311 -18.91 14.18 -23.07
CA LYS A 311 -18.43 14.88 -24.27
C LYS A 311 -17.01 15.44 -24.11
N SER A 312 -16.64 15.86 -22.89
CA SER A 312 -15.35 16.48 -22.60
C SER A 312 -14.37 15.49 -21.98
N ARG A 313 -13.18 15.35 -22.58
CA ARG A 313 -12.07 14.55 -22.03
C ARG A 313 -11.63 15.04 -20.64
N ILE A 314 -11.77 16.33 -20.37
CA ILE A 314 -11.46 16.92 -19.07
C ILE A 314 -12.45 16.41 -18.02
N THR A 315 -13.75 16.43 -18.33
CA THR A 315 -14.79 15.91 -17.42
C THR A 315 -14.56 14.43 -17.13
N THR A 316 -14.25 13.62 -18.16
CA THR A 316 -13.90 12.21 -17.98
C THR A 316 -12.73 12.03 -17.00
N SER A 317 -11.67 12.83 -17.14
CA SER A 317 -10.50 12.77 -16.26
C SER A 317 -10.83 13.20 -14.83
N ASN A 318 -11.64 14.25 -14.67
CA ASN A 318 -12.05 14.77 -13.37
C ASN A 318 -12.91 13.76 -12.59
N VAL A 319 -13.90 13.16 -13.25
CA VAL A 319 -14.73 12.11 -12.66
C VAL A 319 -13.88 10.90 -12.28
N ALA A 320 -12.95 10.51 -13.15
CA ALA A 320 -12.04 9.40 -12.85
C ALA A 320 -11.15 9.68 -11.63
N TYR A 321 -10.65 10.91 -11.44
CA TYR A 321 -9.87 11.26 -10.25
C TYR A 321 -10.69 11.10 -8.96
N ILE A 322 -11.91 11.62 -8.95
CA ILE A 322 -12.81 11.54 -7.79
C ILE A 322 -13.15 10.09 -7.47
N VAL A 323 -13.59 9.32 -8.46
CA VAL A 323 -13.94 7.90 -8.26
C VAL A 323 -12.72 7.09 -7.81
N ASN A 324 -11.56 7.29 -8.42
CA ASN A 324 -10.33 6.59 -8.05
C ASN A 324 -9.95 6.85 -6.58
N MET A 325 -9.95 8.11 -6.15
CA MET A 325 -9.57 8.46 -4.78
C MET A 325 -10.65 8.08 -3.76
N LEU A 326 -11.93 8.09 -4.13
CA LEU A 326 -13.00 7.54 -3.29
C LEU A 326 -12.84 6.05 -3.07
N ILE A 327 -12.55 5.26 -4.11
CA ILE A 327 -12.28 3.82 -3.96
C ILE A 327 -11.07 3.59 -3.04
N MET A 328 -10.04 4.44 -3.15
CA MET A 328 -8.89 4.40 -2.22
C MET A 328 -9.31 4.72 -0.77
N GLY A 329 -10.20 5.69 -0.56
CA GLY A 329 -10.80 5.96 0.75
C GLY A 329 -11.57 4.76 1.31
N PHE A 330 -12.47 4.17 0.52
CA PHE A 330 -13.20 2.95 0.90
C PHE A 330 -12.30 1.76 1.19
N TRP A 331 -11.18 1.65 0.49
CA TRP A 331 -10.17 0.61 0.75
C TRP A 331 -9.52 0.75 2.14
N HIS A 332 -9.29 1.98 2.59
CA HIS A 332 -8.81 2.26 3.95
C HIS A 332 -9.84 1.88 5.01
N GLY A 333 -11.11 2.22 4.80
CA GLY A 333 -12.23 1.80 5.65
C GLY A 333 -13.55 2.48 5.29
N LEU A 334 -14.63 2.04 5.94
CA LEU A 334 -15.99 2.52 5.70
C LEU A 334 -16.44 3.65 6.66
N THR A 335 -15.50 4.25 7.40
CA THR A 335 -15.78 5.41 8.27
C THR A 335 -15.78 6.71 7.46
N TRP A 336 -16.50 7.72 7.95
CA TRP A 336 -16.69 8.98 7.21
C TRP A 336 -15.37 9.67 6.88
N TYR A 337 -14.40 9.64 7.80
CA TYR A 337 -13.13 10.34 7.64
C TYR A 337 -12.24 9.72 6.54
N TYR A 338 -12.30 8.41 6.31
CA TYR A 338 -11.60 7.79 5.17
C TYR A 338 -12.26 8.14 3.83
N ILE A 339 -13.59 8.20 3.79
CA ILE A 339 -14.35 8.59 2.60
C ILE A 339 -14.09 10.08 2.27
N VAL A 340 -14.13 10.95 3.29
CA VAL A 340 -13.82 12.38 3.13
C VAL A 340 -12.36 12.59 2.73
N TYR A 341 -11.42 11.83 3.29
CA TYR A 341 -10.02 11.85 2.83
C TYR A 341 -9.89 11.50 1.33
N GLY A 342 -10.58 10.46 0.87
CA GLY A 342 -10.63 10.08 -0.54
C GLY A 342 -11.23 11.18 -1.42
N LEU A 343 -12.36 11.75 -0.99
CA LEU A 343 -13.00 12.85 -1.71
C LEU A 343 -12.11 14.10 -1.76
N PHE A 344 -11.47 14.45 -0.64
CA PHE A 344 -10.57 15.58 -0.50
C PHE A 344 -9.43 15.51 -1.52
N HIS A 345 -8.77 14.36 -1.64
CA HIS A 345 -7.72 14.18 -2.65
C HIS A 345 -8.26 14.11 -4.07
N GLY A 346 -9.44 13.52 -4.29
CA GLY A 346 -10.09 13.51 -5.60
C GLY A 346 -10.35 14.93 -6.13
N VAL A 347 -10.99 15.77 -5.32
CA VAL A 347 -11.23 17.18 -5.63
C VAL A 347 -9.92 17.95 -5.74
N GLY A 348 -8.98 17.73 -4.81
CA GLY A 348 -7.66 18.36 -4.84
C GLY A 348 -6.90 18.08 -6.15
N LEU A 349 -6.97 16.86 -6.68
CA LEU A 349 -6.38 16.51 -7.97
C LEU A 349 -7.08 17.19 -9.16
N VAL A 350 -8.41 17.34 -9.12
CA VAL A 350 -9.17 18.10 -10.12
C VAL A 350 -8.76 19.57 -10.13
N VAL A 351 -8.69 20.20 -8.95
CA VAL A 351 -8.24 21.59 -8.79
C VAL A 351 -6.81 21.73 -9.27
N ASN A 352 -5.93 20.80 -8.89
CA ASN A 352 -4.53 20.82 -9.32
C ASN A 352 -4.39 20.67 -10.84
N ASP A 353 -5.14 19.77 -11.46
CA ASP A 353 -5.14 19.56 -12.91
C ASP A 353 -5.69 20.79 -13.66
N ALA A 354 -6.73 21.43 -13.14
CA ALA A 354 -7.25 22.69 -13.65
C ALA A 354 -6.21 23.82 -13.56
N TRP A 355 -5.53 23.96 -12.42
CA TRP A 355 -4.45 24.92 -12.22
C TRP A 355 -3.28 24.67 -13.18
N LEU A 356 -2.86 23.42 -13.38
CA LEU A 356 -1.78 23.10 -14.32
C LEU A 356 -2.13 23.46 -15.77
N ARG A 357 -3.38 23.24 -16.20
CA ARG A 357 -3.87 23.70 -17.51
C ARG A 357 -3.87 25.22 -17.60
N TYR A 358 -4.37 25.91 -16.58
CA TYR A 358 -4.39 27.37 -16.51
C TYR A 358 -2.96 27.94 -16.59
N LYS A 359 -2.04 27.42 -15.78
CA LYS A 359 -0.63 27.79 -15.77
C LYS A 359 0.04 27.60 -17.12
N LYS A 360 -0.23 26.47 -17.80
CA LYS A 360 0.29 26.22 -19.16
C LYS A 360 -0.25 27.22 -20.18
N LYS A 361 -1.54 27.56 -20.10
CA LYS A 361 -2.20 28.51 -21.02
C LYS A 361 -1.68 29.95 -20.84
N HIS A 362 -1.50 30.39 -19.59
CA HIS A 362 -1.14 31.78 -19.27
C HIS A 362 0.37 31.99 -19.01
N LYS A 363 1.19 30.96 -19.22
CA LYS A 363 2.66 31.00 -19.04
C LYS A 363 3.09 31.64 -17.71
N VAL A 364 2.41 31.29 -16.61
CA VAL A 364 2.68 31.87 -15.29
C VAL A 364 4.16 31.65 -14.93
N PRO A 365 4.88 32.71 -14.50
CA PRO A 365 6.32 32.65 -14.24
C PRO A 365 6.67 31.59 -13.20
N HIS A 366 7.86 31.01 -13.36
CA HIS A 366 8.39 29.99 -12.46
C HIS A 366 9.78 30.38 -12.00
N ASN A 367 9.93 30.54 -10.69
CA ASN A 367 11.20 30.81 -10.01
C ASN A 367 11.27 30.03 -8.68
N LYS A 368 12.41 30.10 -7.98
CA LYS A 368 12.62 29.41 -6.70
C LYS A 368 11.58 29.77 -5.65
N PHE A 369 11.16 31.03 -5.57
CA PHE A 369 10.13 31.46 -4.63
C PHE A 369 8.78 30.79 -4.90
N THR A 370 8.30 30.82 -6.16
CA THR A 370 7.06 30.14 -6.55
C THR A 370 7.12 28.62 -6.33
N GLU A 371 8.30 28.03 -6.42
CA GLU A 371 8.52 26.61 -6.14
C GLU A 371 8.39 26.31 -4.66
N TYR A 372 9.11 27.03 -3.80
CA TYR A 372 9.02 26.84 -2.35
C TYR A 372 7.62 27.15 -1.82
N PHE A 373 6.95 28.17 -2.37
CA PHE A 373 5.55 28.45 -2.05
C PHE A 373 4.63 27.29 -2.44
N ALA A 374 4.81 26.70 -3.63
CA ALA A 374 4.03 25.54 -4.06
C ALA A 374 4.28 24.29 -3.19
N ILE A 375 5.53 24.08 -2.75
CA ILE A 375 5.89 23.02 -1.80
C ILE A 375 5.21 23.26 -0.46
N PHE A 376 5.30 24.47 0.09
CA PHE A 376 4.65 24.85 1.34
C PHE A 376 3.13 24.66 1.28
N LEU A 377 2.48 25.12 0.21
CA LEU A 377 1.05 24.94 0.02
C LEU A 377 0.68 23.45 -0.05
N THR A 378 1.43 22.67 -0.82
CA THR A 378 1.19 21.22 -0.96
C THR A 378 1.38 20.50 0.38
N LEU A 379 2.42 20.86 1.15
CA LEU A 379 2.66 20.31 2.48
C LEU A 379 1.47 20.56 3.40
N ASN A 380 0.96 21.78 3.48
CA ASN A 380 -0.19 22.10 4.34
C ASN A 380 -1.47 21.37 3.91
N VAL A 381 -1.74 21.31 2.60
CA VAL A 381 -2.89 20.55 2.06
C VAL A 381 -2.78 19.07 2.42
N VAL A 382 -1.58 18.48 2.32
CA VAL A 382 -1.34 17.10 2.70
C VAL A 382 -1.48 16.91 4.22
N MET A 383 -0.88 17.75 5.05
CA MET A 383 -0.98 17.62 6.51
C MET A 383 -2.43 17.76 6.98
N PHE A 384 -3.22 18.65 6.38
CA PHE A 384 -4.65 18.74 6.64
C PHE A 384 -5.40 17.48 6.22
N SER A 385 -5.08 16.89 5.06
CA SER A 385 -5.66 15.61 4.66
C SER A 385 -5.32 14.48 5.65
N LEU A 386 -4.13 14.50 6.25
CA LEU A 386 -3.70 13.50 7.23
C LEU A 386 -4.36 13.71 8.60
N LEU A 387 -4.70 14.95 8.97
CA LEU A 387 -5.55 15.24 10.13
C LEU A 387 -6.96 14.64 9.97
N ILE A 388 -7.53 14.73 8.75
CA ILE A 388 -8.80 14.04 8.45
C ILE A 388 -8.58 12.52 8.57
N PHE A 389 -7.55 12.00 7.91
CA PHE A 389 -7.27 10.57 7.84
C PHE A 389 -7.07 9.91 9.22
N CYS A 390 -6.48 10.61 10.18
CA CYS A 390 -6.16 10.03 11.50
C CYS A 390 -7.40 9.75 12.37
N GLY A 391 -8.59 10.24 11.97
CA GLY A 391 -9.84 10.05 12.71
C GLY A 391 -9.92 10.84 14.02
N PHE A 392 -8.95 11.71 14.32
CA PHE A 392 -9.03 12.55 15.53
C PHE A 392 -10.22 13.51 15.47
N LEU A 393 -10.54 14.06 14.29
CA LEU A 393 -11.70 14.93 14.10
C LEU A 393 -13.04 14.25 14.43
N ASP A 394 -13.13 12.93 14.27
CA ASP A 394 -14.32 12.18 14.65
C ASP A 394 -14.52 12.22 16.17
N LYS A 395 -13.45 11.95 16.93
CA LYS A 395 -13.45 12.08 18.39
C LYS A 395 -13.69 13.53 18.81
N PHE A 396 -13.01 14.46 18.16
CA PHE A 396 -12.99 15.89 18.50
C PHE A 396 -14.28 16.64 18.15
N TRP A 397 -15.16 16.12 17.30
CA TRP A 397 -16.42 16.79 16.95
C TRP A 397 -17.68 16.03 17.38
N PHE A 398 -17.64 14.71 17.43
CA PHE A 398 -18.85 13.89 17.59
C PHE A 398 -18.88 13.04 18.86
N HIS A 399 -17.74 12.86 19.54
CA HIS A 399 -17.62 11.96 20.68
C HIS A 399 -16.98 12.63 21.91
N HIS A 400 -17.11 13.95 22.01
CA HIS A 400 -16.81 14.72 23.22
C HIS A 400 -17.86 14.55 24.31
#